data_AF-A0A1B0CSY3-F1
#
_entry.id   AF-A0A1B0CSY3-F1
#
_cell.length_a   1.000
_cell.length_b   1.000
_cell.length_c   1.000
_cell.angle_alpha   90.00
_cell.angle_beta   90.00
_cell.angle_gamma   90.00
#
_symmetry.space_group_name_H-M   'P 1'
#
loop_
_entity.id
_entity.type
_entity.pdbx_description
1 polymer ?
#
loop_
_entity_poly.entity_id
_entity_poly.type
_entity_poly.pdbx_seq_one_letter_code
_entity_poly.pdbx_strand_id
1 'polypeptide(L)'
;MPVVIFPLLFTDTLGKVDVEATVAGGGPSGQAGAIRLGISLALRSFLSPEIVEEMRLAGLLQIDYRTRERKKPGQEGARRKFTWKKR
;
A
#
# COMPACT_ATOMS: atom_id res chain seq x y z
N MET A 1 9.89 5.89 7.95
CA MET A 1 10.16 4.47 7.63
C MET A 1 9.95 4.25 6.15
N PRO A 2 10.95 3.75 5.41
CA PRO A 2 10.82 3.46 3.98
C PRO A 2 9.78 2.35 3.73
N VAL A 3 8.76 2.66 2.93
CA VAL A 3 7.58 1.78 2.71
C VAL A 3 7.96 0.48 2.00
N VAL A 4 8.92 0.54 1.07
CA VAL A 4 9.34 -0.60 0.23
C VAL A 4 10.13 -1.64 1.03
N ILE A 5 11.00 -1.20 1.95
CA ILE A 5 11.94 -2.06 2.68
C ILE A 5 11.26 -2.75 3.88
N PHE A 6 10.13 -2.22 4.34
CA PHE A 6 9.43 -2.69 5.53
C PHE A 6 9.19 -4.22 5.60
N PRO A 7 8.76 -4.92 4.53
CA PRO A 7 8.55 -6.37 4.58
C PRO A 7 9.86 -7.15 4.82
N LEU A 8 10.97 -6.66 4.27
CA LEU A 8 12.28 -7.30 4.40
C LEU A 8 12.86 -7.15 5.82
N LEU A 9 12.64 -5.98 6.43
CA LEU A 9 12.98 -5.74 7.83
C LEU A 9 12.09 -6.54 8.78
N PHE A 10 10.79 -6.60 8.52
CA PHE A 10 9.83 -7.30 9.37
C PHE A 10 10.11 -8.81 9.44
N THR A 11 10.60 -9.38 8.35
CA THR A 11 10.85 -10.83 8.22
C THR A 11 12.33 -11.21 8.40
N ASP A 12 13.19 -10.27 8.79
CA ASP A 12 14.64 -10.43 8.86
C ASP A 12 15.26 -11.04 7.58
N THR A 13 14.71 -10.71 6.42
CA THR A 13 15.18 -11.16 5.09
C THR A 13 16.00 -10.12 4.35
N LEU A 14 16.28 -8.97 4.99
CA LEU A 14 17.13 -7.95 4.41
C LEU A 14 18.52 -8.51 4.09
N GLY A 15 18.95 -8.36 2.83
CA GLY A 15 20.24 -8.89 2.34
C GLY A 15 20.26 -10.40 2.09
N LYS A 16 19.14 -11.11 2.28
CA LYS A 16 19.01 -12.55 1.98
C LYS A 16 18.31 -12.83 0.65
N VAL A 17 17.71 -11.81 0.05
CA VAL A 17 16.93 -11.91 -1.19
C VAL A 17 17.26 -10.75 -2.11
N ASP A 18 17.26 -11.02 -3.41
CA ASP A 18 17.29 -10.00 -4.46
C ASP A 18 15.88 -9.69 -4.94
N VAL A 19 15.58 -8.41 -5.16
CA VAL A 19 14.25 -7.94 -5.58
C VAL A 19 14.38 -7.16 -6.88
N GLU A 20 13.78 -7.69 -7.94
CA GLU A 20 13.56 -6.98 -9.19
C GLU A 20 12.05 -6.77 -9.37
N ALA A 21 11.62 -5.53 -9.59
CA ALA A 21 10.21 -5.17 -9.65
C ALA A 21 9.92 -4.21 -10.80
N THR A 22 8.89 -4.54 -11.59
CA THR A 22 8.36 -3.68 -12.65
C THR A 22 7.02 -3.10 -12.23
N VAL A 23 6.89 -1.78 -12.26
CA VAL A 23 5.65 -1.07 -11.92
C VAL A 23 5.27 -0.09 -13.02
N ALA A 24 3.97 0.09 -13.25
CA ALA A 24 3.45 1.00 -14.26
C ALA A 24 2.25 1.79 -13.73
N GLY A 25 2.15 3.06 -14.13
CA GLY A 25 1.09 3.98 -13.70
C GLY A 25 1.21 4.45 -12.25
N GLY A 26 0.20 5.18 -11.78
CA GLY A 26 0.17 5.74 -10.43
C GLY A 26 1.16 6.88 -10.20
N GLY A 27 1.46 7.16 -8.93
CA GLY A 27 2.49 8.12 -8.51
C GLY A 27 3.50 7.48 -7.54
N PRO A 28 4.54 8.20 -7.10
CA PRO A 28 5.67 7.63 -6.36
C PRO A 28 5.25 6.87 -5.08
N SER A 29 4.32 7.43 -4.31
CA SER A 29 3.81 6.79 -3.09
C SER A 29 2.93 5.57 -3.39
N GLY A 30 2.12 5.62 -4.44
CA GLY A 30 1.28 4.50 -4.88
C GLY A 30 2.12 3.34 -5.41
N GLN A 31 3.16 3.65 -6.18
CA GLN A 31 4.13 2.66 -6.66
C GLN A 31 4.88 2.01 -5.49
N ALA A 32 5.35 2.79 -4.52
CA ALA A 32 6.00 2.24 -3.32
C ALA A 32 5.07 1.28 -2.54
N GLY A 33 3.78 1.60 -2.43
CA GLY A 33 2.78 0.71 -1.81
C GLY A 33 2.56 -0.58 -2.61
N ALA A 34 2.50 -0.48 -3.94
CA ALA A 34 2.36 -1.63 -4.83
C ALA A 34 3.58 -2.58 -4.75
N ILE A 35 4.79 -2.02 -4.77
CA ILE A 35 6.04 -2.79 -4.60
C ILE A 35 6.06 -3.47 -3.24
N ARG A 36 5.70 -2.76 -2.17
CA ARG A 36 5.63 -3.33 -0.82
C ARG A 36 4.73 -4.56 -0.75
N LEU A 37 3.53 -4.47 -1.35
CA LEU A 37 2.60 -5.60 -1.40
C LEU A 37 3.17 -6.75 -2.24
N GLY A 38 3.76 -6.45 -3.40
CA GLY A 38 4.39 -7.46 -4.26
C GLY A 38 5.50 -8.24 -3.55
N ILE A 39 6.41 -7.54 -2.86
CA ILE A 39 7.45 -8.17 -2.03
C ILE A 39 6.82 -9.04 -0.94
N SER A 40 5.81 -8.53 -0.24
CA SER A 40 5.15 -9.26 0.86
C SER A 40 4.49 -10.56 0.38
N LEU A 41 3.84 -10.53 -0.79
CA LEU A 41 3.24 -11.70 -1.41
C LEU A 41 4.29 -12.72 -1.89
N ALA A 42 5.43 -12.24 -2.42
CA ALA A 42 6.52 -13.12 -2.85
C ALA A 42 7.22 -13.80 -1.67
N LEU A 43 7.47 -13.07 -0.57
CA LEU A 43 8.12 -13.60 0.64
C LEU A 43 7.32 -14.73 1.29
N ARG A 44 5.98 -14.69 1.19
CA ARG A 44 5.10 -15.73 1.74
C ARG A 44 5.48 -17.16 1.29
N SER A 45 6.04 -17.32 0.10
CA SER A 45 6.42 -18.64 -0.45
C SER A 45 7.64 -19.25 0.25
N PHE A 46 8.43 -18.47 0.96
CA PHE A 46 9.70 -18.90 1.57
C PHE A 46 9.66 -18.90 3.11
N LEU A 47 8.62 -18.33 3.72
CA LEU A 47 8.51 -18.13 5.15
C LEU A 47 7.59 -19.15 5.82
N SER A 48 7.78 -19.36 7.11
CA SER A 48 6.95 -20.28 7.88
C SER A 48 5.51 -19.75 8.03
N PRO A 49 4.51 -20.63 8.22
CA PRO A 49 3.12 -20.22 8.38
C PRO A 49 2.88 -19.22 9.52
N GLU A 50 3.66 -19.30 10.60
CA GLU A 50 3.57 -18.39 11.75
C GLU A 50 3.94 -16.95 11.35
N ILE A 51 5.06 -16.78 10.64
CA ILE A 51 5.50 -15.46 10.15
C ILE A 51 4.50 -14.90 9.15
N VAL A 52 3.90 -15.75 8.32
CA VAL A 52 2.86 -15.33 7.36
C VAL A 52 1.62 -14.78 8.09
N GLU A 53 1.24 -15.37 9.22
CA GLU A 53 0.14 -14.86 10.04
C GLU A 53 0.51 -13.53 10.71
N GLU A 54 1.74 -13.37 11.21
CA GLU A 54 2.24 -12.09 11.71
C GLU A 54 2.25 -10.99 10.64
N MET A 55 2.67 -11.32 9.41
CA MET A 55 2.60 -10.42 8.25
C MET A 55 1.16 -10.01 7.93
N ARG A 56 0.21 -10.94 8.05
CA ARG A 56 -1.23 -10.65 7.87
C ARG A 56 -1.71 -9.65 8.92
N LEU A 57 -1.38 -9.86 10.18
CA LEU A 57 -1.73 -8.96 11.29
C LEU A 57 -1.06 -7.59 11.16
N ALA A 58 0.17 -7.54 10.65
CA ALA A 58 0.89 -6.31 10.34
C ALA A 58 0.35 -5.55 9.10
N GLY A 59 -0.63 -6.12 8.39
CA GLY A 59 -1.24 -5.50 7.21
C GLY A 59 -0.36 -5.53 5.95
N LEU A 60 0.67 -6.38 5.91
CA LEU A 60 1.56 -6.55 4.75
C LEU A 60 0.91 -7.31 3.60
N LEU A 61 -0.06 -8.18 3.91
CA LEU A 61 -0.76 -9.02 2.95
C LEU A 61 -2.12 -8.45 2.52
N GLN A 62 -2.49 -7.26 3.00
CA GLN A 62 -3.76 -6.62 2.70
C GLN A 62 -3.63 -5.59 1.58
N ILE A 63 -4.55 -5.64 0.61
CA ILE A 63 -4.67 -4.63 -0.44
C ILE A 63 -5.31 -3.36 0.14
N ASP A 64 -4.70 -2.21 -0.12
CA ASP A 64 -5.31 -0.91 0.19
C ASP A 64 -6.39 -0.59 -0.84
N TYR A 65 -7.66 -0.67 -0.43
CA TYR A 65 -8.82 -0.40 -1.27
C TYR A 65 -9.17 1.09 -1.36
N ARG A 66 -8.44 1.97 -0.67
CA ARG A 66 -8.70 3.41 -0.71
C ARG A 66 -8.39 3.95 -2.11
N THR A 67 -9.41 4.48 -2.76
CA THR A 67 -9.28 5.14 -4.07
C THR A 67 -9.82 6.56 -4.01
N ARG A 68 -9.39 7.38 -4.97
CA ARG A 68 -9.85 8.76 -5.07
C ARG A 68 -11.35 8.77 -5.38
N GLU A 69 -12.14 9.29 -4.46
CA GLU A 69 -13.57 9.49 -4.70
C GLU A 69 -13.78 10.55 -5.81
N ARG A 70 -14.75 10.30 -6.69
CA ARG A 70 -15.12 11.23 -7.76
C ARG A 70 -15.73 12.52 -7.22
N LYS A 71 -15.63 13.59 -8.01
CA LYS A 71 -16.35 14.85 -7.77
C LYS A 71 -17.86 14.65 -7.93
N LYS A 72 -18.66 15.35 -7.10
CA LYS A 72 -20.12 15.38 -7.20
C LYS A 72 -20.61 16.66 -7.89
N PRO A 73 -21.67 16.62 -8.70
CA PRO A 73 -22.28 17.83 -9.24
C PRO A 73 -22.84 18.68 -8.10
N GLY A 74 -22.78 20.01 -8.23
CA GLY A 74 -23.17 20.94 -7.16
C GLY A 74 -22.21 20.98 -5.96
N GLN A 75 -21.04 20.34 -6.04
CA GLN A 75 -19.98 20.38 -5.02
C GLN A 75 -18.64 20.81 -5.63
N GLU A 76 -17.80 21.44 -4.81
CA GLU A 76 -16.44 21.85 -5.20
C GLU A 76 -15.54 20.63 -5.37
N GLY A 77 -15.70 19.61 -4.52
CA GLY A 77 -14.95 18.35 -4.57
C GLY A 77 -15.82 17.10 -4.41
N ALA A 78 -15.21 16.00 -3.97
CA ALA A 78 -15.93 14.75 -3.67
C ALA A 78 -16.82 14.87 -2.42
N ARG A 79 -16.38 15.67 -1.45
CA ARG A 79 -17.07 15.93 -0.16
C ARG A 79 -17.20 17.41 0.17
N ARG A 80 -16.24 18.23 -0.24
CA ARG A 80 -16.22 19.68 0.00
C ARG A 80 -17.35 20.37 -0.79
N LYS A 81 -18.21 21.08 -0.07
CA LYS A 81 -19.28 21.91 -0.63
C LYS A 81 -18.78 23.33 -0.86
N PHE A 82 -19.44 24.05 -1.76
CA PHE A 82 -19.23 25.50 -1.90
C PHE A 82 -19.65 26.23 -0.62
N THR A 83 -19.07 27.41 -0.39
CA THR A 83 -19.43 28.26 0.74
C THR A 83 -20.92 28.57 0.72
N TRP A 84 -21.62 28.17 1.78
CA TRP A 84 -23.03 28.46 1.93
C TRP A 84 -23.21 29.86 2.55
N LYS A 85 -24.04 30.70 1.91
CA LYS A 85 -24.43 32.02 2.44
C LYS A 85 -25.88 31.94 2.92
N LYS A 86 -26.10 32.28 4.19
CA LYS A 86 -27.42 32.18 4.85
C LYS A 86 -28.31 33.41 4.62
N ARG A 87 -27.71 34.57 4.37
CA ARG A 87 -28.38 35.86 4.25
C ARG A 87 -28.50 36.27 2.79
#